data_AF-A0AAV1LI65-F1
#
_entry.id   AF-A0AAV1LI65-F1
#
_cell.length_a   1.000
_cell.length_b   1.000
_cell.length_c   1.000
_cell.angle_alpha   90.00
_cell.angle_beta   90.00
_cell.angle_gamma   90.00
#
_symmetry.space_group_name_H-M   'P 1'
#
loop_
_entity.id
_entity.type
_entity.pdbx_description
1 polymer ?
#
loop_
_entity_poly.entity_id
_entity_poly.type
_entity_poly.pdbx_seq_one_letter_code
_entity_poly.pdbx_strand_id
1 'polypeptide(L)'
;MSGAFVRKGMKMNVKKMKVMEFVYVGSKFKRDGKCESDIERRVNAGNMVNGALHSFVSSRKVSNKARLAVHEGVLVPTFMYGSESWVWQKKHESRINAVEMRALRSMIEVKLSDRIRNSEIRKRGD
;
A
#
# COMPACT_ATOMS: atom_id res chain seq x y z
N MET A 1 2.47 -21.46 29.76
CA MET A 1 3.51 -22.51 29.58
C MET A 1 4.46 -22.07 28.47
N SER A 2 5.71 -21.73 28.82
CA SER A 2 6.79 -21.51 27.85
C SER A 2 7.36 -22.87 27.48
N GLY A 3 7.41 -23.17 26.18
CA GLY A 3 8.03 -24.38 25.66
C GLY A 3 9.18 -23.98 24.75
N ALA A 4 10.36 -24.54 24.99
CA ALA A 4 11.51 -24.35 24.10
C ALA A 4 11.26 -25.16 22.83
N PHE A 5 11.08 -24.49 21.70
CA PHE A 5 11.05 -25.15 20.40
C PHE A 5 12.49 -25.17 19.87
N VAL A 6 13.11 -26.35 19.85
CA VAL A 6 14.50 -26.54 19.38
C VAL A 6 14.45 -27.17 17.99
N ARG A 7 14.91 -26.44 16.97
CA ARG A 7 15.17 -26.98 15.64
C ARG A 7 16.62 -26.64 15.28
N LYS A 8 17.44 -27.67 14.96
CA LYS A 8 18.86 -27.54 14.56
C LYS A 8 19.70 -26.58 15.42
N GLY A 9 19.78 -26.82 16.74
CA GLY A 9 20.69 -26.08 17.62
C GLY A 9 20.30 -24.62 17.93
N MET A 10 19.24 -24.09 17.31
CA MET A 10 18.70 -22.77 17.62
C MET A 10 17.68 -22.88 18.77
N LYS A 11 18.03 -22.37 19.95
CA LYS A 11 17.11 -22.26 21.09
C LYS A 11 16.26 -21.01 20.92
N MET A 12 14.99 -21.15 20.56
CA MET A 12 14.05 -20.03 20.57
C MET A 12 13.35 -19.93 21.93
N ASN A 13 13.44 -18.77 22.57
CA ASN A 13 12.62 -18.43 23.73
C ASN A 13 11.20 -18.08 23.26
N VAL A 14 10.36 -19.10 23.08
CA VAL A 14 8.98 -18.92 22.62
C VAL A 14 8.05 -18.73 23.82
N LYS A 15 7.64 -17.47 24.06
CA LYS A 15 6.49 -17.15 24.92
C LYS A 15 5.27 -16.94 24.03
N LYS A 16 4.34 -17.90 24.03
CA LYS A 16 3.05 -17.74 23.34
C LYS A 16 2.19 -16.75 24.12
N MET A 17 1.77 -15.67 23.47
CA MET A 17 0.92 -14.63 24.06
C MET A 17 -0.31 -14.41 23.18
N LYS A 18 -1.51 -14.41 23.79
CA LYS A 18 -2.76 -14.14 23.07
C LYS A 18 -3.04 -12.65 23.10
N VAL A 19 -2.92 -11.98 21.96
CA VAL A 19 -3.13 -10.53 21.82
C VAL A 19 -4.42 -10.23 21.06
N MET A 20 -4.86 -8.96 21.08
CA MET A 20 -6.00 -8.49 20.29
C MET A 20 -5.58 -8.07 18.88
N GLU A 21 -4.41 -7.45 18.77
CA GLU A 21 -3.80 -7.00 17.51
C GLU A 21 -2.29 -7.21 17.57
N PHE A 22 -1.66 -7.48 16.43
CA PHE A 22 -0.20 -7.52 16.30
C PHE A 22 0.25 -7.15 14.89
N VAL A 23 1.49 -6.70 14.76
CA VAL A 23 2.12 -6.47 13.45
C VAL A 23 3.13 -7.58 13.20
N TYR A 24 2.99 -8.26 12.06
CA TYR A 24 3.91 -9.30 11.62
C TYR A 24 4.39 -8.99 10.21
N VAL A 25 5.71 -8.86 10.05
CA VAL A 25 6.37 -8.47 8.79
C VAL A 25 5.72 -7.23 8.18
N GLY A 26 5.35 -6.26 9.03
CA GLY A 26 4.71 -5.03 8.60
C GLY A 26 3.20 -5.10 8.39
N SER A 27 2.58 -6.27 8.24
CA SER A 27 1.11 -6.41 8.14
C SER A 27 0.45 -6.49 9.51
N LYS A 28 -0.68 -5.80 9.68
CA LYS A 28 -1.42 -5.71 10.94
C LYS A 28 -2.53 -6.75 10.98
N PHE A 29 -2.45 -7.67 11.94
CA PHE A 29 -3.42 -8.72 12.15
C PHE A 29 -4.25 -8.45 13.40
N LYS A 30 -5.56 -8.74 13.32
CA LYS A 30 -6.50 -8.68 14.43
C LYS A 30 -7.00 -10.07 14.80
N ARG A 31 -7.41 -10.24 16.07
CA ARG A 31 -7.99 -11.49 16.58
C ARG A 31 -9.25 -11.93 15.82
N ASP A 32 -10.04 -10.99 15.31
CA ASP A 32 -11.25 -11.27 14.53
C ASP A 32 -10.98 -11.61 13.06
N GLY A 33 -9.71 -11.65 12.64
CA GLY A 33 -9.31 -11.95 11.27
C GLY A 33 -9.60 -10.84 10.26
N LYS A 34 -10.10 -9.68 10.68
CA LYS A 34 -10.43 -8.59 9.74
C LYS A 34 -9.17 -7.86 9.28
N CYS A 35 -9.09 -7.61 7.98
CA CYS A 35 -7.98 -6.90 7.34
C CYS A 35 -8.18 -5.37 7.25
N GLU A 36 -9.34 -4.84 7.67
CA GLU A 36 -9.70 -3.42 7.51
C GLU A 36 -8.63 -2.46 8.06
N SER A 37 -8.10 -2.75 9.26
CA SER A 37 -7.08 -1.89 9.87
C SER A 37 -5.74 -1.93 9.16
N ASP A 38 -5.41 -3.04 8.48
CA ASP A 38 -4.19 -3.12 7.69
C ASP A 38 -4.35 -2.38 6.37
N ILE A 39 -5.48 -2.60 5.69
CA ILE A 39 -5.84 -1.87 4.46
C ILE A 39 -5.84 -0.37 4.70
N GLU A 40 -6.48 0.10 5.76
CA GLU A 40 -6.50 1.51 6.13
C GLU A 40 -5.09 2.07 6.37
N ARG A 41 -4.26 1.30 7.09
CA ARG A 41 -2.87 1.68 7.33
C ARG A 41 -2.08 1.80 6.02
N ARG A 42 -2.27 0.87 5.08
CA ARG A 42 -1.61 0.88 3.76
C ARG A 42 -2.11 2.01 2.85
N VAL A 43 -3.42 2.26 2.84
CA VAL A 43 -4.02 3.40 2.12
C VAL A 43 -3.47 4.72 2.65
N ASN A 44 -3.37 4.88 3.98
CA ASN A 44 -2.82 6.08 4.59
C ASN A 44 -1.33 6.24 4.25
N ALA A 45 -0.55 5.17 4.33
CA ALA A 45 0.85 5.18 3.92
C ALA A 45 1.03 5.56 2.44
N GLY A 46 0.21 5.00 1.54
CA GLY A 46 0.22 5.35 0.12
C GLY A 46 -0.12 6.83 -0.11
N ASN A 47 -1.12 7.36 0.57
CA ASN A 47 -1.46 8.80 0.49
C ASN A 47 -0.32 9.69 0.99
N MET A 48 0.34 9.33 2.09
CA MET A 48 1.48 10.07 2.62
C MET A 48 2.65 10.07 1.64
N VAL A 49 3.01 8.91 1.08
CA VAL A 49 4.08 8.78 0.10
C VAL A 49 3.75 9.56 -1.17
N ASN A 50 2.52 9.46 -1.69
CA ASN A 50 2.08 10.25 -2.84
C ASN A 50 2.18 11.76 -2.58
N GLY A 51 1.78 12.21 -1.38
CA GLY A 51 1.93 13.61 -0.97
C GLY A 51 3.39 14.06 -0.93
N ALA A 52 4.28 13.24 -0.35
CA ALA A 52 5.70 13.53 -0.28
C ALA A 52 6.38 13.59 -1.66
N LEU A 53 5.93 12.74 -2.59
CA LEU A 53 6.45 12.67 -3.95
C LEU A 53 5.81 13.68 -4.92
N HIS A 54 4.76 14.39 -4.50
CA HIS A 54 3.97 15.23 -5.38
C HIS A 54 4.82 16.27 -6.14
N SER A 55 5.75 16.94 -5.45
CA SER A 55 6.62 17.96 -6.08
C SER A 55 7.57 17.38 -7.13
N PHE A 56 8.07 16.16 -6.91
CA PHE A 56 8.89 15.43 -7.87
C PHE A 56 8.05 14.99 -9.07
N VAL A 57 6.91 14.34 -8.83
CA VAL A 57 6.05 13.78 -9.87
C VAL A 57 5.46 14.88 -10.75
N SER A 58 5.08 16.04 -10.19
CA SER A 58 4.54 17.18 -10.95
C SER A 58 5.60 18.09 -11.57
N SER A 59 6.90 17.81 -11.39
CA SER A 59 7.97 18.62 -11.97
C SER A 59 8.18 18.28 -13.44
N ARG A 60 8.07 19.28 -14.33
CA ARG A 60 8.37 19.12 -15.77
C ARG A 60 9.84 18.75 -16.07
N LYS A 61 10.73 18.89 -15.09
CA LYS A 61 12.16 18.53 -15.21
C LYS A 61 12.39 17.02 -15.07
N VAL A 62 11.40 16.28 -14.58
CA VAL A 62 11.48 14.82 -14.38
C VAL A 62 10.89 14.12 -15.59
N SER A 63 11.60 13.13 -16.12
CA SER A 63 11.11 12.35 -17.27
C SER A 63 9.94 11.44 -16.86
N ASN A 64 9.04 11.15 -17.80
CA ASN A 64 7.93 10.22 -17.57
C ASN A 64 8.42 8.84 -17.12
N LYS A 65 9.53 8.35 -17.68
CA LYS A 65 10.16 7.09 -17.26
C LYS A 65 10.55 7.10 -15.78
N ALA A 66 11.10 8.20 -15.28
CA ALA A 66 11.47 8.33 -13.87
C ALA A 66 10.23 8.42 -12.96
N ARG A 67 9.18 9.14 -13.39
CA ARG A 67 7.91 9.20 -12.66
C ARG A 67 7.26 7.82 -12.55
N LEU A 68 7.20 7.08 -13.65
CA LEU A 68 6.67 5.71 -13.70
C LEU A 68 7.47 4.77 -12.80
N ALA A 69 8.81 4.81 -12.88
CA ALA A 69 9.66 3.98 -12.03
C ALA A 69 9.43 4.22 -10.54
N VAL A 70 9.18 5.47 -10.13
CA VAL A 70 8.83 5.79 -8.74
C VAL A 70 7.41 5.33 -8.39
N HIS A 71 6.44 5.50 -9.30
CA HIS A 71 5.08 5.02 -9.11
C HIS A 71 5.06 3.49 -8.88
N GLU A 72 5.67 2.72 -9.78
CA GLU A 72 5.70 1.26 -9.71
C GLU A 72 6.64 0.73 -8.62
N GLY A 73 7.79 1.37 -8.41
CA GLY A 73 8.82 0.89 -7.49
C GLY A 73 8.62 1.30 -6.03
N VAL A 74 7.90 2.39 -5.78
CA VAL A 74 7.72 2.95 -4.42
C VAL A 74 6.25 2.99 -4.04
N LEU A 75 5.42 3.63 -4.86
CA LEU A 75 4.06 3.94 -4.46
C LEU A 75 3.16 2.68 -4.44
N VAL A 76 3.13 1.92 -5.55
CA VAL A 76 2.30 0.71 -5.67
C VAL A 76 2.62 -0.29 -4.55
N PRO A 77 3.89 -0.66 -4.28
CA PRO A 77 4.22 -1.57 -3.19
C PRO A 77 3.79 -1.03 -1.81
N THR A 78 3.85 0.29 -1.59
CA THR A 78 3.49 0.89 -0.30
C THR A 78 2.04 0.59 0.09
N PHE A 79 1.10 0.73 -0.85
CA PHE A 79 -0.32 0.49 -0.56
C PHE A 79 -0.80 -0.92 -0.91
N MET A 80 -0.05 -1.71 -1.69
CA MET A 80 -0.40 -3.09 -2.05
C MET A 80 0.24 -4.16 -1.17
N TYR A 81 1.28 -3.82 -0.39
CA TYR A 81 1.94 -4.80 0.46
C TYR A 81 0.99 -5.41 1.48
N GLY A 82 0.97 -6.75 1.54
CA GLY A 82 0.10 -7.52 2.43
C GLY A 82 -1.26 -7.84 1.83
N SER A 83 -1.52 -7.42 0.59
CA SER A 83 -2.77 -7.70 -0.13
C SER A 83 -3.05 -9.19 -0.34
N GLU A 84 -2.02 -10.03 -0.32
CA GLU A 84 -2.19 -11.49 -0.39
C GLU A 84 -2.91 -12.05 0.85
N SER A 85 -2.86 -11.31 1.97
CA SER A 85 -3.52 -11.69 3.23
C SER A 85 -4.89 -11.05 3.43
N TRP A 86 -5.33 -10.21 2.49
CA TRP A 86 -6.57 -9.46 2.61
C TRP A 86 -7.76 -10.21 2.01
N VAL A 87 -8.90 -10.08 2.68
CA VAL A 87 -10.19 -10.48 2.12
C VAL A 87 -10.73 -9.30 1.32
N TRP A 88 -10.63 -9.37 -0.01
CA TRP A 88 -11.04 -8.29 -0.88
C TRP A 88 -12.56 -8.06 -0.86
N GLN A 89 -12.94 -6.80 -0.65
CA GLN A 89 -14.30 -6.29 -0.74
C GLN A 89 -14.30 -5.05 -1.63
N LYS A 90 -15.43 -4.74 -2.26
CA LYS A 90 -15.56 -3.60 -3.18
C LYS A 90 -15.17 -2.26 -2.54
N LYS A 91 -15.45 -2.08 -1.24
CA LYS A 91 -15.04 -0.88 -0.50
C LYS A 91 -13.51 -0.74 -0.39
N HIS A 92 -12.79 -1.85 -0.23
CA HIS A 92 -11.33 -1.85 -0.12
C HIS A 92 -10.69 -1.55 -1.47
N GLU A 93 -11.18 -2.20 -2.52
CA GLU A 93 -10.78 -1.97 -3.90
C GLU A 93 -10.97 -0.49 -4.27
N SER A 94 -12.10 0.11 -3.91
CA SER A 94 -12.38 1.53 -4.13
C SER A 94 -11.36 2.45 -3.42
N ARG A 95 -11.02 2.16 -2.16
CA ARG A 95 -10.03 2.96 -1.39
C ARG A 95 -8.63 2.88 -2.01
N ILE A 96 -8.20 1.68 -2.40
CA ILE A 96 -6.89 1.47 -3.04
C ILE A 96 -6.84 2.17 -4.40
N ASN A 97 -7.89 1.97 -5.23
CA ASN A 97 -8.03 2.66 -6.51
C ASN A 97 -7.98 4.18 -6.34
N ALA A 98 -8.55 4.74 -5.28
CA ALA A 98 -8.51 6.19 -5.05
C ALA A 98 -7.08 6.71 -4.82
N VAL A 99 -6.21 5.93 -4.17
CA VAL A 99 -4.79 6.28 -3.97
C VAL A 99 -4.05 6.26 -5.31
N GLU A 100 -4.16 5.16 -6.06
CA GLU A 100 -3.58 5.01 -7.40
C GLU A 100 -4.04 6.14 -8.34
N MET A 101 -5.35 6.39 -8.39
CA MET A 101 -5.96 7.41 -9.23
C MET A 101 -5.56 8.85 -8.88
N ARG A 102 -5.19 9.10 -7.63
CA ARG A 102 -4.63 10.40 -7.21
C ARG A 102 -3.21 10.55 -7.73
N ALA A 103 -2.40 9.51 -7.61
CA ALA A 103 -1.02 9.51 -8.05
C ALA A 103 -0.88 9.61 -9.57
N LEU A 104 -1.62 8.79 -10.32
CA LEU A 104 -1.59 8.83 -11.78
C LEU A 104 -1.99 10.21 -12.30
N ARG A 105 -3.04 10.82 -11.74
CA ARG A 105 -3.46 12.19 -12.11
C ARG A 105 -2.34 13.22 -11.90
N SER A 106 -1.65 13.16 -10.76
CA SER A 106 -0.50 14.04 -10.50
C SER A 106 0.66 13.79 -11.48
N MET A 107 0.85 12.55 -11.92
CA MET A 107 1.90 12.14 -12.86
C MET A 107 1.65 12.60 -14.29
N ILE A 108 0.41 12.49 -14.77
CA ILE A 108 0.02 12.91 -16.13
C ILE A 108 -0.50 14.36 -16.18
N GLU A 109 -0.35 15.11 -15.08
CA GLU A 109 -0.73 16.52 -14.94
C GLU A 109 -2.22 16.82 -15.23
N VAL A 110 -3.11 15.89 -14.88
CA VAL A 110 -4.57 16.00 -15.09
C VAL A 110 -5.29 16.39 -13.79
N LYS A 111 -6.20 17.36 -13.88
CA LYS A 111 -7.04 17.81 -12.76
C LYS A 111 -8.34 17.02 -12.71
N LEU A 112 -8.98 17.02 -11.54
CA LEU A 112 -10.33 16.44 -11.37
C LEU A 112 -11.39 17.17 -12.22
N SER A 113 -11.19 18.47 -12.47
CA SER A 113 -12.06 19.30 -13.32
C SER A 113 -12.12 18.82 -14.76
N ASP A 114 -11.11 18.10 -15.22
CA ASP A 114 -11.00 17.65 -16.62
C ASP A 114 -11.93 16.46 -16.91
N ARG A 115 -12.56 15.89 -15.87
CA ARG A 115 -13.58 14.82 -15.95
C ARG A 115 -13.17 13.62 -16.81
N ILE A 116 -11.87 13.33 -16.87
CA ILE A 116 -11.31 12.19 -17.59
C ILE A 116 -11.66 10.89 -16.84
N ARG A 117 -12.12 9.88 -17.59
CA ARG A 117 -12.45 8.55 -17.04
C ARG A 117 -11.19 7.89 -16.44
N ASN A 118 -11.36 7.16 -15.34
CA ASN A 118 -10.25 6.43 -14.70
C ASN A 118 -9.57 5.42 -15.64
N SER A 119 -10.32 4.80 -16.56
CA SER A 119 -9.74 3.89 -17.57
C SER A 119 -8.80 4.60 -18.53
N GLU A 120 -9.11 5.84 -18.91
CA GLU A 120 -8.28 6.66 -19.78
C GLU A 120 -7.04 7.18 -19.04
N ILE A 121 -7.16 7.49 -17.75
CA ILE A 121 -6.02 7.89 -16.92
C ILE A 121 -4.99 6.78 -16.82
N ARG A 122 -5.42 5.52 -16.65
CA ARG A 122 -4.51 4.37 -16.62
C ARG A 122 -3.75 4.20 -17.93
N LYS A 123 -4.46 4.23 -19.07
CA LYS A 123 -3.84 4.15 -20.40
C LYS A 123 -2.77 5.20 -20.69
N ARG A 124 -2.86 6.38 -20.05
CA ARG A 124 -1.88 7.46 -20.20
C ARG A 124 -0.75 7.39 -19.17
N GLY A 125 -1.00 6.70 -18.06
CA GLY A 125 -0.07 6.54 -16.94
C GLY A 125 0.82 5.30 -17.07
N ASP A 126 0.37 4.29 -17.82
CA ASP A 126 1.14 3.12 -18.27
C ASP A 126 2.07 3.49 -19.44
#